data_AF-A0A090Z0N1-F1
#
_entry.id   AF-A0A090Z0N1-F1
#
_cell.length_a   1.000
_cell.length_b   1.000
_cell.length_c   1.000
_cell.angle_alpha   90.00
_cell.angle_beta   90.00
_cell.angle_gamma   90.00
#
_symmetry.space_group_name_H-M   'P 1'
#
loop_
_entity.id
_entity.type
_entity.pdbx_description
1 polymer ?
#
loop_
_entity_poly.entity_id
_entity_poly.type
_entity_poly.pdbx_seq_one_letter_code
_entity_poly.pdbx_strand_id
1 'polypeptide(L)'
;MAKLNNVKVVNENTVEYDGFVYGLVTGDAQLNDLVKAADYELDVTEGAFYLITGIDSDSDIEFYDDANDGNLFFKGHHPVFRKSHAITNDKLADAEGVVTITLPDGTKLEGTPSDLASVTRSMKALQAEQSAMVEMPEEAVEVEDASEPVAERLQVGNYAKVIKEGTHSCKVGDIVKIFHDDKDDQPFECEDLQSGELLYPWFFEYELVRATEAEVQAVAEPKEEPLKVGDYARLISTNFNTNAGLNEIVIINVVDKTLIPYGIKNLNGEEIGWAPKDHLVKATDAEVLEAKQTLLKEGGFARVISNDNTTSYCGAHDYEAGTVIKLTWYDANDNTFKTTYLNGDKPDAPWVHRNDLEPLTAEEAEHIEREAEEEKKAKAERTKWTAIGREVGEIKKGDIVRTTTVDGSVNPIGTIGYARRNGTVESCSTVALNGDTGNWSSVELIVPVEQLFDTVG
;
A
#
# COMPACT_ATOMS: atom_id res chain seq x y z
N MET A 1 -1.01 27.13 9.82
CA MET A 1 -0.27 25.97 9.30
C MET A 1 -1.03 24.72 9.65
N ALA A 2 -1.98 24.32 8.80
CA ALA A 2 -2.57 23.01 8.90
C ALA A 2 -2.71 22.22 7.59
N LYS A 3 -2.10 22.71 6.50
CA LYS A 3 -1.61 21.83 5.43
C LYS A 3 -0.52 20.89 5.93
N LEU A 4 -0.61 19.62 5.57
CA LEU A 4 0.42 18.65 5.86
C LEU A 4 1.61 18.82 4.91
N ASN A 5 2.78 19.06 5.50
CA ASN A 5 4.06 19.05 4.79
C ASN A 5 4.64 17.63 4.79
N ASN A 6 5.36 17.25 3.74
CA ASN A 6 5.99 15.93 3.56
C ASN A 6 5.02 14.74 3.36
N VAL A 7 3.82 14.98 2.84
CA VAL A 7 3.00 13.88 2.29
C VAL A 7 3.58 13.48 0.94
N LYS A 8 4.01 12.23 0.80
CA LYS A 8 4.52 11.66 -0.45
C LYS A 8 3.43 10.83 -1.10
N VAL A 9 2.95 11.24 -2.26
CA VAL A 9 1.96 10.49 -3.03
C VAL A 9 2.70 9.33 -3.72
N VAL A 10 2.30 8.09 -3.43
CA VAL A 10 2.89 6.88 -4.03
C VAL A 10 2.14 6.51 -5.31
N ASN A 11 0.81 6.61 -5.27
CA ASN A 11 -0.09 6.50 -6.42
C ASN A 11 -1.45 7.16 -6.06
N GLU A 12 -2.43 7.12 -6.96
CA GLU A 12 -3.77 7.70 -6.73
C GLU A 12 -4.50 7.17 -5.49
N ASN A 13 -4.19 5.94 -5.07
CA ASN A 13 -4.85 5.25 -3.97
C ASN A 13 -3.97 5.13 -2.72
N THR A 14 -2.73 5.62 -2.74
CA THR A 14 -1.76 5.40 -1.66
C THR A 14 -0.87 6.61 -1.45
N VAL A 15 -0.76 7.07 -0.21
CA VAL A 15 0.11 8.16 0.21
C VAL A 15 0.93 7.77 1.45
N GLU A 16 2.12 8.33 1.58
CA GLU A 16 3.03 8.14 2.71
C GLU A 16 3.11 9.43 3.52
N TYR A 17 2.91 9.35 4.83
CA TYR A 17 3.01 10.48 5.74
C TYR A 17 3.49 10.02 7.12
N ASP A 18 4.44 10.75 7.71
CA ASP A 18 4.97 10.50 9.06
C ASP A 18 5.46 9.05 9.31
N GLY A 19 6.08 8.42 8.32
CA GLY A 19 6.58 7.04 8.45
C GLY A 19 5.51 5.97 8.33
N PHE A 20 4.30 6.30 7.88
CA PHE A 20 3.19 5.37 7.64
C PHE A 20 2.64 5.50 6.23
N VAL A 21 2.12 4.39 5.72
CA VAL A 21 1.36 4.31 4.46
C VAL A 21 -0.12 4.50 4.77
N TYR A 22 -0.80 5.30 3.97
CA TYR A 22 -2.23 5.57 4.03
C TYR A 22 -2.87 5.18 2.68
N GLY A 23 -3.97 4.43 2.72
CA GLY A 23 -4.69 3.97 1.52
C GLY A 23 -6.04 4.67 1.36
N LEU A 24 -6.44 4.95 0.12
CA LEU A 24 -7.73 5.54 -0.21
C LEU A 24 -8.87 4.65 0.28
N VAL A 25 -9.85 5.23 0.96
CA VAL A 25 -11.02 4.52 1.48
C VAL A 25 -12.30 5.08 0.88
N THR A 26 -13.24 4.17 0.61
CA THR A 26 -14.60 4.49 0.15
C THR A 26 -15.62 4.51 1.30
N GLY A 27 -15.18 4.19 2.52
CA GLY A 27 -16.00 4.25 3.73
C GLY A 27 -15.95 5.63 4.40
N ASP A 28 -16.73 5.78 5.47
CA ASP A 28 -16.81 7.02 6.25
C ASP A 28 -15.43 7.44 6.78
N ALA A 29 -15.14 8.75 6.76
CA ALA A 29 -13.94 9.33 7.32
C ALA A 29 -13.85 9.09 8.83
N GLN A 30 -12.63 8.92 9.33
CA GLN A 30 -12.34 8.73 10.74
C GLN A 30 -11.32 9.75 11.23
N LEU A 31 -11.29 9.94 12.55
CA LEU A 31 -10.29 10.78 13.21
C LEU A 31 -8.87 10.29 12.87
N ASN A 32 -7.98 11.21 12.50
CA ASN A 32 -6.60 10.98 12.03
C ASN A 32 -6.45 10.34 10.65
N ASP A 33 -7.53 10.19 9.87
CA ASP A 33 -7.39 9.96 8.43
C ASP A 33 -6.84 11.24 7.77
N LEU A 34 -6.35 11.11 6.52
CA LEU A 34 -5.95 12.24 5.69
C LEU A 34 -7.05 12.55 4.68
N VAL A 35 -7.38 13.81 4.49
CA VAL A 35 -8.30 14.26 3.43
C VAL A 35 -7.53 15.05 2.37
N LYS A 36 -7.79 14.76 1.10
CA LYS A 36 -7.24 15.51 -0.04
C LYS A 36 -8.27 16.53 -0.51
N ALA A 37 -7.91 17.81 -0.49
CA ALA A 37 -8.76 18.85 -1.06
C ALA A 37 -8.93 18.61 -2.57
N ALA A 38 -10.18 18.50 -3.02
CA ALA A 38 -10.52 18.18 -4.40
C ALA A 38 -10.81 19.44 -5.23
N ASP A 39 -11.22 20.51 -4.56
CA ASP A 39 -11.53 21.81 -5.13
C ASP A 39 -10.83 22.91 -4.33
N TYR A 40 -10.65 24.08 -4.94
CA TYR A 40 -10.18 25.28 -4.26
C TYR A 40 -11.30 25.92 -3.44
N GLU A 41 -11.10 26.02 -2.13
CA GLU A 41 -11.98 26.76 -1.21
C GLU A 41 -11.14 27.76 -0.38
N LEU A 42 -11.80 28.76 0.23
CA LEU A 42 -11.12 29.82 0.99
C LEU A 42 -10.10 29.22 1.98
N ASP A 43 -8.84 29.61 1.82
CA ASP A 43 -7.68 29.20 2.63
C ASP A 43 -7.37 27.68 2.60
N VAL A 44 -7.90 26.97 1.59
CA VAL A 44 -7.62 25.56 1.26
C VAL A 44 -6.96 25.47 -0.12
N THR A 45 -5.78 24.84 -0.18
CA THR A 45 -5.08 24.59 -1.44
C THR A 45 -5.62 23.32 -2.11
N GLU A 46 -6.13 23.43 -3.34
CA GLU A 46 -6.55 22.27 -4.16
C GLU A 46 -5.41 21.25 -4.30
N GLY A 47 -5.72 19.96 -4.13
CA GLY A 47 -4.76 18.87 -4.18
C GLY A 47 -3.89 18.70 -2.93
N ALA A 48 -3.97 19.60 -1.96
CA ALA A 48 -3.26 19.47 -0.69
C ALA A 48 -3.92 18.46 0.26
N PHE A 49 -3.12 17.95 1.21
CA PHE A 49 -3.55 17.00 2.22
C PHE A 49 -3.66 17.66 3.58
N TYR A 50 -4.71 17.32 4.30
CA TYR A 50 -5.02 17.81 5.64
C TYR A 50 -5.29 16.63 6.58
N LEU A 51 -4.92 16.77 7.85
CA LEU A 51 -5.24 15.77 8.87
C LEU A 51 -6.65 16.02 9.39
N ILE A 52 -7.48 14.99 9.41
CA ILE A 52 -8.82 15.05 9.99
C ILE A 52 -8.70 15.13 11.51
N THR A 53 -9.16 16.24 12.09
CA THR A 53 -9.09 16.52 13.54
C THR A 53 -10.40 16.25 14.28
N GLY A 54 -11.49 16.05 13.54
CA GLY A 54 -12.81 15.74 14.09
C GLY A 54 -13.78 15.25 13.02
N ILE A 55 -14.89 14.68 13.47
CA ILE A 55 -16.06 14.35 12.64
C ILE A 55 -17.26 14.90 13.40
N ASP A 56 -18.07 15.73 12.74
CA ASP A 56 -19.21 16.36 13.37
C ASP A 56 -20.42 15.40 13.48
N SER A 57 -21.56 15.89 14.00
CA SER A 57 -22.77 15.07 14.15
C SER A 57 -23.40 14.64 12.84
N ASP A 58 -23.13 15.35 11.74
CA ASP A 58 -23.65 15.08 10.40
C ASP A 58 -22.65 14.24 9.56
N SER A 59 -21.54 13.81 10.18
CA SER A 59 -20.43 13.06 9.57
C SER A 59 -19.57 13.87 8.61
N ASP A 60 -19.59 15.19 8.73
CA ASP A 60 -18.70 16.07 7.98
C ASP A 60 -17.30 16.08 8.62
N ILE A 61 -16.30 16.33 7.76
CA ILE A 61 -14.88 16.23 8.10
C ILE A 61 -14.42 17.56 8.67
N GLU A 62 -14.00 17.57 9.93
CA GLU A 62 -13.34 18.72 10.55
C GLU A 62 -11.83 18.64 10.35
N PHE A 63 -11.23 19.73 9.89
CA PHE A 63 -9.78 19.86 9.72
C PHE A 63 -9.36 21.31 9.95
N TYR A 64 -8.05 21.58 10.02
CA TYR A 64 -7.53 22.94 10.04
C TYR A 64 -6.95 23.30 8.67
N ASP A 65 -7.15 24.53 8.22
CA ASP A 65 -6.75 25.02 6.89
C ASP A 65 -5.33 25.61 6.82
N ASP A 66 -4.95 26.25 5.71
CA ASP A 66 -3.60 26.79 5.54
C ASP A 66 -3.28 27.89 6.58
N ALA A 67 -4.30 28.65 7.01
CA ALA A 67 -4.23 29.70 8.04
C ALA A 67 -4.27 29.16 9.48
N ASN A 68 -4.54 27.87 9.68
CA ASN A 68 -4.78 27.21 10.98
C ASN A 68 -6.17 27.51 11.58
N ASP A 69 -7.14 27.86 10.75
CA ASP A 69 -8.52 28.03 11.15
C ASP A 69 -9.28 26.72 10.94
N GLY A 70 -10.26 26.44 11.82
CA GLY A 70 -11.05 25.22 11.73
C GLY A 70 -12.05 25.31 10.57
N ASN A 71 -12.04 24.31 9.70
CA ASN A 71 -12.87 24.25 8.50
C ASN A 71 -13.54 22.87 8.36
N LEU A 72 -14.55 22.80 7.49
CA LEU A 72 -15.42 21.63 7.32
C LEU A 72 -15.47 21.22 5.86
N PHE A 73 -15.31 19.92 5.61
CA PHE A 73 -15.60 19.31 4.31
C PHE A 73 -16.81 18.40 4.41
N PHE A 74 -17.72 18.53 3.45
CA PHE A 74 -18.89 17.67 3.38
C PHE A 74 -18.50 16.21 3.14
N LYS A 75 -19.20 15.30 3.82
CA LYS A 75 -19.01 13.87 3.64
C LYS A 75 -19.10 13.45 2.15
N GLY A 76 -18.10 12.71 1.69
CA GLY A 76 -18.09 12.08 0.37
C GLY A 76 -17.73 13.01 -0.80
N HIS A 77 -17.44 14.29 -0.54
CA HIS A 77 -16.99 15.23 -1.57
C HIS A 77 -15.47 15.19 -1.81
N HIS A 78 -14.71 14.71 -0.81
CA HIS A 78 -13.25 14.73 -0.85
C HIS A 78 -12.68 13.32 -0.64
N PRO A 79 -11.60 12.94 -1.37
CA PRO A 79 -10.91 11.68 -1.15
C PRO A 79 -10.30 11.59 0.26
N VAL A 80 -10.52 10.46 0.93
CA VAL A 80 -10.02 10.19 2.29
C VAL A 80 -9.06 9.00 2.28
N PHE A 81 -7.95 9.13 2.98
CA PHE A 81 -6.89 8.12 3.07
C PHE A 81 -6.72 7.68 4.53
N ARG A 82 -6.84 6.37 4.76
CA ARG A 82 -6.74 5.77 6.09
C ARG A 82 -5.38 5.16 6.33
N LYS A 83 -4.86 5.40 7.54
CA LYS A 83 -3.59 4.83 8.02
C LYS A 83 -3.63 3.30 7.92
N SER A 84 -2.66 2.72 7.23
CA SER A 84 -2.55 1.28 6.96
C SER A 84 -1.43 0.65 7.80
N HIS A 85 -0.17 0.78 7.40
CA HIS A 85 0.98 0.17 8.09
C HIS A 85 2.19 1.12 8.12
N ALA A 86 3.15 0.84 9.00
CA ALA A 86 4.41 1.58 9.05
C ALA A 86 5.24 1.30 7.78
N ILE A 87 6.05 2.27 7.36
CA ILE A 87 7.02 2.09 6.29
C ILE A 87 8.16 1.23 6.83
N THR A 88 8.24 -0.02 6.39
CA THR A 88 9.41 -0.87 6.64
C THR A 88 10.50 -0.47 5.66
N ASN A 89 11.48 0.32 6.12
CA ASN A 89 12.69 0.60 5.36
C ASN A 89 13.59 -0.64 5.34
N ASP A 90 13.20 -1.66 4.57
CA ASP A 90 14.10 -2.76 4.15
C ASP A 90 15.04 -2.32 3.02
N LYS A 91 15.18 -1.01 2.78
CA LYS A 91 16.08 -0.43 1.79
C LYS A 91 16.69 0.88 2.30
N LEU A 92 17.81 0.76 3.02
CA LEU A 92 18.91 1.73 3.08
C LEU A 92 20.20 0.88 2.92
N ALA A 93 20.71 0.72 1.70
CA ALA A 93 21.66 1.60 1.03
C ALA A 93 23.02 1.70 1.76
N ASP A 94 24.02 1.13 1.08
CA ASP A 94 25.42 1.57 0.98
C ASP A 94 26.46 1.11 2.05
N ALA A 95 27.39 0.27 1.56
CA ALA A 95 28.72 -0.07 2.08
C ALA A 95 28.85 -0.87 3.41
N GLU A 96 29.49 -2.05 3.28
CA GLU A 96 29.95 -2.99 4.33
C GLU A 96 28.88 -3.89 4.97
N GLY A 97 28.64 -5.04 4.31
CA GLY A 97 27.61 -6.03 4.67
C GLY A 97 27.86 -6.83 5.95
N VAL A 98 27.56 -6.24 7.10
CA VAL A 98 27.39 -6.96 8.38
C VAL A 98 26.01 -6.63 8.95
N VAL A 99 25.19 -7.67 9.17
CA VAL A 99 23.84 -7.57 9.74
C VAL A 99 23.87 -8.09 11.17
N THR A 100 23.32 -7.32 12.11
CA THR A 100 23.14 -7.73 13.50
C THR A 100 21.68 -8.12 13.74
N ILE A 101 21.42 -9.39 14.07
CA ILE A 101 20.08 -9.87 14.46
C ILE A 101 20.06 -10.12 15.96
N THR A 102 19.02 -9.63 16.64
CA THR A 102 18.77 -9.92 18.07
C THR A 102 17.67 -10.98 18.17
N LEU A 103 17.98 -12.11 18.79
CA LEU A 103 17.05 -13.21 19.03
C LEU A 103 16.09 -12.92 20.21
N PRO A 104 14.96 -13.63 20.32
CA PRO A 104 13.98 -13.43 21.40
C PRO A 104 14.52 -13.59 22.83
N ASP A 105 15.64 -14.31 22.99
CA ASP A 105 16.35 -14.48 24.27
C ASP A 105 17.35 -13.36 24.57
N GLY A 106 17.45 -12.35 23.70
CA GLY A 106 18.35 -11.20 23.82
C GLY A 106 19.74 -11.42 23.22
N THR A 107 20.03 -12.59 22.65
CA THR A 107 21.33 -12.88 22.02
C THR A 107 21.49 -12.14 20.70
N LYS A 108 22.64 -11.50 20.48
CA LYS A 108 22.95 -10.77 19.25
C LYS A 108 23.91 -11.59 18.38
N LEU A 109 23.57 -11.74 17.11
CA LEU A 109 24.37 -12.44 16.09
C LEU A 109 24.76 -11.46 14.98
N GLU A 110 26.02 -11.44 14.59
CA GLU A 110 26.58 -10.54 13.57
C GLU A 110 27.19 -11.37 12.42
N GLY A 111 26.81 -11.07 11.17
CA GLY A 111 27.36 -11.79 10.01
C GLY A 111 26.80 -11.33 8.66
N THR A 112 27.25 -11.94 7.56
CA THR A 112 26.72 -11.66 6.22
C THR A 112 25.36 -12.37 6.02
N PRO A 113 24.49 -11.87 5.11
CA PRO A 113 23.19 -12.51 4.84
C PRO A 113 23.29 -14.00 4.43
N SER A 114 24.39 -14.38 3.78
CA SER A 114 24.69 -15.75 3.38
C SER A 114 25.01 -16.65 4.59
N ASP A 115 25.76 -16.12 5.56
CA ASP A 115 26.13 -16.84 6.77
C ASP A 115 24.89 -17.11 7.65
N LEU A 116 24.00 -16.12 7.78
CA LEU A 116 22.77 -16.27 8.57
C LEU A 116 21.74 -17.20 7.92
N ALA A 117 21.67 -17.26 6.58
CA ALA A 117 20.84 -18.24 5.89
C ALA A 117 21.31 -19.69 6.16
N SER A 118 22.62 -19.90 6.25
CA SER A 118 23.19 -21.22 6.57
C SER A 118 22.92 -21.65 8.01
N VAL A 119 22.97 -20.71 8.97
CA VAL A 119 22.73 -20.96 10.40
C VAL A 119 21.24 -21.19 10.68
N THR A 120 20.35 -20.43 10.04
CA THR A 120 18.90 -20.59 10.20
C THR A 120 18.41 -21.91 9.62
N ARG A 121 19.00 -22.35 8.49
CA ARG A 121 18.71 -23.66 7.90
C ARG A 121 19.31 -24.80 8.73
N SER A 122 20.47 -24.60 9.36
CA SER A 122 21.10 -25.58 10.26
C SER A 122 20.40 -25.71 11.62
N MET A 123 19.84 -24.63 12.17
CA MET A 123 19.01 -24.69 13.39
C MET A 123 17.68 -25.41 13.14
N LYS A 124 17.03 -25.18 12.00
CA LYS A 124 15.82 -25.92 11.61
C LYS A 124 16.10 -27.42 11.41
N ALA A 125 17.30 -27.77 10.92
CA ALA A 125 17.73 -29.17 10.79
C ALA A 125 18.03 -29.82 12.17
N LEU A 126 18.68 -29.12 13.09
CA LEU A 126 18.95 -29.61 14.45
C LEU A 126 17.69 -29.75 15.32
N GLN A 127 16.69 -28.87 15.14
CA GLN A 127 15.38 -29.00 15.79
C GLN A 127 14.59 -30.18 15.25
N ALA A 128 14.70 -30.47 13.94
CA ALA A 128 14.09 -31.64 13.33
C ALA A 128 14.78 -32.96 13.74
N GLU A 129 16.10 -32.97 13.96
CA GLU A 129 16.84 -34.14 14.46
C GLU A 129 16.57 -34.42 15.95
N GLN A 130 16.40 -33.40 16.81
CA GLN A 130 16.01 -33.62 18.22
C GLN A 130 14.59 -34.19 18.36
N SER A 131 13.67 -33.90 17.43
CA SER A 131 12.35 -34.53 17.40
C SER A 131 12.34 -35.95 16.82
N ALA A 132 13.42 -36.40 16.18
CA ALA A 132 13.47 -37.70 15.48
C ALA A 132 14.22 -38.81 16.25
N MET A 133 14.75 -38.53 17.45
CA MET A 133 15.56 -39.50 18.22
C MET A 133 14.85 -40.16 19.42
N VAL A 134 13.52 -40.04 19.54
CA VAL A 134 12.75 -40.69 20.63
C VAL A 134 11.75 -41.69 20.04
N GLU A 135 12.26 -42.83 19.56
CA GLU A 135 11.49 -44.06 19.33
C GLU A 135 12.43 -45.25 19.58
N MET A 136 12.36 -45.93 20.74
CA MET A 136 11.74 -47.26 21.04
C MET A 136 12.69 -48.00 22.06
N PRO A 137 12.38 -49.16 22.73
CA PRO A 137 11.19 -50.02 22.80
C PRO A 137 10.74 -50.43 24.25
N GLU A 138 9.70 -51.29 24.31
CA GLU A 138 9.03 -51.97 25.43
C GLU A 138 9.91 -52.65 26.51
N GLU A 139 9.43 -52.70 27.76
CA GLU A 139 9.35 -53.99 28.49
C GLU A 139 8.28 -53.97 29.61
N ALA A 140 7.60 -55.11 29.74
CA ALA A 140 6.40 -55.34 30.53
C ALA A 140 6.62 -55.39 32.05
N VAL A 141 5.66 -54.87 32.82
CA VAL A 141 5.38 -55.31 34.19
C VAL A 141 3.86 -55.36 34.37
N GLU A 142 3.35 -56.57 34.57
CA GLU A 142 1.99 -56.80 35.07
C GLU A 142 1.86 -56.28 36.51
N VAL A 143 0.84 -55.48 36.76
CA VAL A 143 0.12 -55.50 38.04
C VAL A 143 -1.33 -55.11 37.77
N GLU A 144 -2.23 -56.06 38.01
CA GLU A 144 -3.65 -55.85 38.14
C GLU A 144 -3.92 -54.83 39.26
N ASP A 145 -4.63 -53.74 38.98
CA ASP A 145 -5.79 -53.36 39.79
C ASP A 145 -6.74 -52.45 39.01
N ALA A 146 -8.02 -52.68 39.19
CA ALA A 146 -9.10 -52.10 38.43
C ALA A 146 -9.47 -50.69 38.94
N SER A 147 -9.40 -49.69 38.06
CA SER A 147 -10.34 -48.55 38.10
C SER A 147 -10.37 -47.87 36.74
N GLU A 148 -11.56 -47.79 36.15
CA GLU A 148 -11.88 -47.08 34.90
C GLU A 148 -11.38 -45.62 34.95
N PRO A 149 -10.83 -45.04 33.87
CA PRO A 149 -10.57 -43.60 33.84
C PRO A 149 -11.92 -42.89 33.77
N VAL A 150 -12.32 -42.27 34.87
CA VAL A 150 -13.47 -41.36 34.91
C VAL A 150 -13.18 -40.24 33.91
N ALA A 151 -13.87 -40.25 32.78
CA ALA A 151 -13.85 -39.13 31.84
C ALA A 151 -14.24 -37.87 32.62
N GLU A 152 -13.32 -36.91 32.72
CA GLU A 152 -13.62 -35.63 33.36
C GLU A 152 -14.78 -34.98 32.60
N ARG A 153 -15.87 -34.71 33.32
CA ARG A 153 -17.06 -34.05 32.79
C ARG A 153 -16.67 -32.69 32.21
N LEU A 154 -17.19 -32.39 31.01
CA LEU A 154 -16.95 -31.11 30.32
C LEU A 154 -17.37 -29.94 31.23
N GLN A 155 -16.55 -28.89 31.24
CA GLN A 155 -16.76 -27.70 32.08
C GLN A 155 -17.12 -26.47 31.25
N VAL A 156 -17.81 -25.52 31.89
CA VAL A 156 -18.06 -24.19 31.33
C VAL A 156 -16.74 -23.56 30.87
N GLY A 157 -16.72 -23.04 29.65
CA GLY A 157 -15.55 -22.48 28.97
C GLY A 157 -14.78 -23.49 28.12
N ASN A 158 -15.10 -24.79 28.16
CA ASN A 158 -14.51 -25.77 27.25
C ASN A 158 -15.15 -25.69 25.86
N TYR A 159 -14.36 -26.04 24.85
CA TYR A 159 -14.84 -26.32 23.51
C TYR A 159 -15.13 -27.81 23.37
N ALA A 160 -16.25 -28.12 22.74
CA ALA A 160 -16.70 -29.47 22.50
C ALA A 160 -17.08 -29.67 21.03
N LYS A 161 -16.81 -30.86 20.52
CA LYS A 161 -17.24 -31.33 19.21
C LYS A 161 -18.54 -32.10 19.36
N VAL A 162 -19.52 -31.76 18.54
CA VAL A 162 -20.80 -32.47 18.46
C VAL A 162 -20.59 -33.81 17.76
N ILE A 163 -20.88 -34.91 18.46
CA ILE A 163 -20.70 -36.27 17.93
C ILE A 163 -22.01 -36.97 17.57
N LYS A 164 -23.15 -36.39 17.94
CA LYS A 164 -24.48 -36.96 17.69
C LYS A 164 -25.52 -35.88 17.45
N GLU A 165 -26.49 -36.17 16.60
CA GLU A 165 -27.63 -35.29 16.37
C GLU A 165 -28.58 -35.29 17.58
N GLY A 166 -29.08 -34.11 17.93
CA GLY A 166 -29.96 -33.88 19.06
C GLY A 166 -31.10 -32.90 18.73
N THR A 167 -31.64 -32.25 19.75
CA THR A 167 -32.69 -31.22 19.60
C THR A 167 -32.17 -29.85 19.14
N HIS A 168 -30.85 -29.69 19.13
CA HIS A 168 -30.13 -28.47 18.73
C HIS A 168 -29.96 -28.35 17.21
N SER A 169 -29.67 -27.15 16.71
CA SER A 169 -29.43 -26.91 15.27
C SER A 169 -28.03 -27.27 14.76
N CYS A 170 -27.09 -27.68 15.62
CA CYS A 170 -25.75 -28.12 15.19
C CYS A 170 -25.76 -29.45 14.44
N LYS A 171 -24.82 -29.60 13.51
CA LYS A 171 -24.50 -30.85 12.81
C LYS A 171 -23.40 -31.61 13.54
N VAL A 172 -23.36 -32.92 13.32
CA VAL A 172 -22.25 -33.76 13.79
C VAL A 172 -20.95 -33.27 13.16
N GLY A 173 -19.96 -32.96 13.99
CA GLY A 173 -18.67 -32.39 13.61
C GLY A 173 -18.50 -30.91 13.96
N ASP A 174 -19.59 -30.19 14.26
CA ASP A 174 -19.51 -28.77 14.64
C ASP A 174 -18.81 -28.59 15.99
N ILE A 175 -18.05 -27.51 16.13
CA ILE A 175 -17.36 -27.14 17.37
C ILE A 175 -18.16 -26.05 18.07
N VAL A 176 -18.56 -26.33 19.31
CA VAL A 176 -19.36 -25.45 20.15
C VAL A 176 -18.60 -25.09 21.43
N LYS A 177 -18.90 -23.92 21.99
CA LYS A 177 -18.35 -23.47 23.27
C LYS A 177 -19.41 -23.62 24.36
N ILE A 178 -19.07 -24.32 25.44
CA ILE A 178 -19.97 -24.48 26.59
C ILE A 178 -19.93 -23.19 27.41
N PHE A 179 -21.07 -22.54 27.61
CA PHE A 179 -21.16 -21.32 28.40
C PHE A 179 -22.05 -21.46 29.64
N HIS A 180 -22.89 -22.50 29.69
CA HIS A 180 -23.70 -22.81 30.87
C HIS A 180 -23.76 -24.33 31.14
N ASP A 181 -23.95 -24.67 32.41
CA ASP A 181 -24.08 -26.04 32.90
C ASP A 181 -25.10 -26.11 34.05
N ASP A 182 -26.33 -26.51 33.73
CA ASP A 182 -27.45 -26.58 34.68
C ASP A 182 -27.49 -27.90 35.48
N LYS A 183 -26.63 -28.88 35.12
CA LYS A 183 -26.49 -30.19 35.79
C LYS A 183 -27.79 -31.00 35.88
N ASP A 184 -28.70 -30.78 34.94
CA ASP A 184 -29.91 -31.56 34.75
C ASP A 184 -29.71 -32.64 33.68
N ASP A 185 -30.80 -33.13 33.09
CA ASP A 185 -30.75 -34.17 32.05
C ASP A 185 -30.16 -33.67 30.72
N GLN A 186 -30.22 -32.37 30.42
CA GLN A 186 -29.68 -31.75 29.21
C GLN A 186 -28.82 -30.53 29.58
N PRO A 187 -27.67 -30.77 30.24
CA PRO A 187 -27.09 -29.78 31.13
C PRO A 187 -26.35 -28.64 30.42
N PHE A 188 -25.86 -28.83 29.19
CA PHE A 188 -24.90 -27.91 28.58
C PHE A 188 -25.54 -26.92 27.62
N GLU A 189 -25.53 -25.64 27.96
CA GLU A 189 -25.85 -24.57 27.02
C GLU A 189 -24.58 -24.18 26.25
N CYS A 190 -24.65 -24.26 24.93
CA CYS A 190 -23.51 -24.06 24.05
C CYS A 190 -23.79 -23.02 22.96
N GLU A 191 -22.73 -22.36 22.51
CA GLU A 191 -22.73 -21.39 21.42
C GLU A 191 -21.91 -21.96 20.26
N ASP A 192 -22.38 -21.78 19.02
CA ASP A 192 -21.63 -22.19 17.84
C ASP A 192 -20.41 -21.29 17.62
N LEU A 193 -19.23 -21.89 17.46
CA LEU A 193 -17.98 -21.14 17.32
C LEU A 193 -17.91 -20.30 16.03
N GLN A 194 -18.71 -20.61 15.00
CA GLN A 194 -18.69 -19.89 13.71
C GLN A 194 -19.79 -18.84 13.57
N SER A 195 -20.99 -19.11 14.08
CA SER A 195 -22.19 -18.31 13.85
C SER A 195 -22.68 -17.55 15.08
N GLY A 196 -22.25 -17.94 16.30
CA GLY A 196 -22.62 -17.26 17.55
C GLY A 196 -24.06 -17.46 18.02
N GLU A 197 -24.94 -18.10 17.22
CA GLU A 197 -26.35 -18.31 17.59
C GLU A 197 -26.80 -19.73 17.25
N LEU A 198 -27.45 -20.40 18.21
CA LEU A 198 -28.03 -21.73 18.05
C LEU A 198 -29.53 -21.74 18.35
N LEU A 199 -30.29 -22.43 17.51
CA LEU A 199 -31.68 -22.77 17.81
C LEU A 199 -31.68 -23.99 18.74
N TYR A 200 -32.24 -23.82 19.94
CA TYR A 200 -32.22 -24.80 21.03
C TYR A 200 -30.77 -25.13 21.48
N PRO A 201 -30.10 -24.20 22.19
CA PRO A 201 -28.65 -24.25 22.47
C PRO A 201 -28.24 -25.29 23.52
N TRP A 202 -29.12 -26.22 23.89
CA TRP A 202 -28.91 -27.16 24.98
C TRP A 202 -28.51 -28.54 24.46
N PHE A 203 -27.50 -29.14 25.07
CA PHE A 203 -26.85 -30.38 24.64
C PHE A 203 -26.82 -31.40 25.77
N PHE A 204 -26.99 -32.67 25.41
CA PHE A 204 -26.76 -33.77 26.34
C PHE A 204 -25.26 -34.04 26.48
N GLU A 205 -24.84 -34.54 27.65
CA GLU A 205 -23.42 -34.86 27.91
C GLU A 205 -22.86 -35.89 26.93
N TYR A 206 -23.67 -36.84 26.46
CA TYR A 206 -23.26 -37.84 25.48
C TYR A 206 -23.22 -37.34 24.03
N GLU A 207 -23.69 -36.11 23.74
CA GLU A 207 -23.66 -35.52 22.39
C GLU A 207 -22.35 -34.77 22.12
N LEU A 208 -21.55 -34.57 23.16
CA LEU A 208 -20.37 -33.72 23.15
C LEU A 208 -19.12 -34.51 23.54
N VAL A 209 -18.02 -34.26 22.84
CA VAL A 209 -16.67 -34.71 23.23
C VAL A 209 -15.76 -33.50 23.26
N ARG A 210 -14.79 -33.46 24.18
CA ARG A 210 -13.83 -32.36 24.26
C ARG A 210 -13.14 -32.14 22.90
N ALA A 211 -13.23 -30.93 22.36
CA ALA A 211 -12.53 -30.55 21.14
C ALA A 211 -11.03 -30.42 21.43
N THR A 212 -10.19 -30.82 20.48
CA THR A 212 -8.75 -30.58 20.57
C THR A 212 -8.42 -29.13 20.23
N GLU A 213 -7.32 -28.60 20.76
CA GLU A 213 -6.85 -27.23 20.46
C GLU A 213 -6.69 -27.01 18.94
N ALA A 214 -6.22 -28.04 18.22
CA ALA A 214 -6.09 -28.01 16.77
C ALA A 214 -7.44 -27.89 16.04
N GLU A 215 -8.49 -28.56 16.52
CA GLU A 215 -9.84 -28.47 15.94
C GLU A 215 -10.49 -27.10 16.23
N VAL A 216 -10.26 -26.56 17.43
CA VAL A 216 -10.72 -25.20 17.78
C VAL A 216 -10.01 -24.16 16.92
N GLN A 217 -8.70 -24.29 16.74
CA GLN A 217 -7.90 -23.39 15.91
C GLN A 217 -8.32 -23.46 14.43
N ALA A 218 -8.55 -24.65 13.87
CA ALA A 218 -8.98 -24.81 12.49
C ALA A 218 -10.36 -24.16 12.19
N VAL A 219 -11.24 -24.05 13.20
CA VAL A 219 -12.53 -23.36 13.09
C VAL A 219 -12.43 -21.87 13.39
N ALA A 220 -11.47 -21.47 14.24
CA ALA A 220 -11.19 -20.08 14.59
C ALA A 220 -10.29 -19.35 13.59
N GLU A 221 -9.63 -20.07 12.67
CA GLU A 221 -8.93 -19.45 11.55
C GLU A 221 -9.95 -18.63 10.72
N PRO A 222 -9.62 -17.35 10.42
CA PRO A 222 -10.55 -16.48 9.73
C PRO A 222 -10.88 -17.07 8.36
N LYS A 223 -12.15 -17.39 8.12
CA LYS A 223 -12.69 -17.54 6.76
C LYS A 223 -12.17 -16.35 5.95
N GLU A 224 -11.43 -16.63 4.88
CA GLU A 224 -10.76 -15.62 4.05
C GLU A 224 -11.64 -14.38 3.89
N GLU A 225 -11.03 -13.21 4.16
CA GLU A 225 -11.68 -11.92 4.00
C GLU A 225 -12.38 -11.87 2.63
N PRO A 226 -13.67 -11.49 2.57
CA PRO A 226 -14.37 -11.43 1.30
C PRO A 226 -13.66 -10.46 0.36
N LEU A 227 -13.59 -10.83 -0.92
CA LEU A 227 -12.98 -9.99 -1.95
C LEU A 227 -13.76 -8.67 -2.03
N LYS A 228 -13.04 -7.55 -2.17
CA LYS A 228 -13.62 -6.21 -2.33
C LYS A 228 -13.49 -5.73 -3.76
N VAL A 229 -14.28 -4.72 -4.11
CA VAL A 229 -14.13 -4.01 -5.39
C VAL A 229 -12.68 -3.51 -5.53
N GLY A 230 -12.08 -3.76 -6.70
CA GLY A 230 -10.70 -3.45 -7.00
C GLY A 230 -9.71 -4.60 -6.74
N ASP A 231 -10.10 -5.64 -5.99
CA ASP A 231 -9.23 -6.80 -5.79
C ASP A 231 -9.03 -7.57 -7.09
N TYR A 232 -7.85 -8.19 -7.21
CA TYR A 232 -7.56 -9.18 -8.23
C TYR A 232 -7.80 -10.58 -7.69
N ALA A 233 -8.44 -11.42 -8.48
CA ALA A 233 -8.73 -12.79 -8.11
C ALA A 233 -8.45 -13.75 -9.27
N ARG A 234 -7.99 -14.96 -8.93
CA ARG A 234 -7.81 -16.05 -9.87
C ARG A 234 -9.07 -16.90 -9.93
N LEU A 235 -9.59 -17.12 -11.13
CA LEU A 235 -10.76 -17.95 -11.35
C LEU A 235 -10.40 -19.44 -11.27
N ILE A 236 -10.96 -20.15 -10.30
CA ILE A 236 -10.72 -21.58 -10.08
C ILE A 236 -11.86 -22.48 -10.61
N SER A 237 -12.95 -21.90 -11.08
CA SER A 237 -14.06 -22.64 -11.71
C SER A 237 -14.81 -21.79 -12.75
N THR A 238 -15.16 -22.41 -13.87
CA THR A 238 -15.85 -21.78 -15.02
C THR A 238 -17.25 -22.35 -15.28
N ASN A 239 -17.79 -23.15 -14.37
CA ASN A 239 -19.13 -23.75 -14.48
C ASN A 239 -20.29 -22.76 -14.23
N PHE A 240 -20.03 -21.45 -14.31
CA PHE A 240 -20.99 -20.39 -14.08
C PHE A 240 -20.88 -19.30 -15.15
N ASN A 241 -21.83 -18.37 -15.17
CA ASN A 241 -22.03 -17.32 -16.18
C ASN A 241 -20.85 -16.31 -16.27
N THR A 242 -19.72 -16.77 -16.80
CA THR A 242 -18.50 -16.01 -17.04
C THR A 242 -17.87 -16.40 -18.38
N ASN A 243 -17.26 -15.43 -19.04
CA ASN A 243 -16.46 -15.64 -20.25
C ASN A 243 -14.95 -15.79 -19.94
N ALA A 244 -14.54 -15.81 -18.67
CA ALA A 244 -13.15 -16.05 -18.28
C ALA A 244 -12.76 -17.52 -18.39
N GLY A 245 -11.48 -17.74 -18.72
CA GLY A 245 -10.82 -19.03 -18.69
C GLY A 245 -10.49 -19.50 -17.28
N LEU A 246 -10.31 -20.80 -17.12
CA LEU A 246 -9.81 -21.38 -15.87
C LEU A 246 -8.39 -20.85 -15.58
N ASN A 247 -8.15 -20.45 -14.33
CA ASN A 247 -6.94 -19.80 -13.83
C ASN A 247 -6.67 -18.38 -14.37
N GLU A 248 -7.63 -17.76 -15.07
CA GLU A 248 -7.50 -16.37 -15.49
C GLU A 248 -7.57 -15.43 -14.28
N ILE A 249 -6.75 -14.38 -14.30
CA ILE A 249 -6.80 -13.30 -13.31
C ILE A 249 -7.85 -12.28 -13.74
N VAL A 250 -8.81 -12.02 -12.86
CA VAL A 250 -9.92 -11.10 -13.05
C VAL A 250 -9.92 -10.01 -11.99
N ILE A 251 -10.62 -8.91 -12.28
CA ILE A 251 -10.77 -7.76 -11.38
C ILE A 251 -12.19 -7.77 -10.84
N ILE A 252 -12.36 -7.65 -9.53
CA ILE A 252 -13.67 -7.48 -8.91
C ILE A 252 -14.15 -6.05 -9.17
N ASN A 253 -15.19 -5.87 -9.99
CA ASN A 253 -15.74 -4.54 -10.28
C ASN A 253 -16.95 -4.21 -9.42
N VAL A 254 -17.69 -5.22 -8.96
CA VAL A 254 -18.90 -5.07 -8.18
C VAL A 254 -18.93 -6.18 -7.13
N VAL A 255 -19.34 -5.82 -5.91
CA VAL A 255 -19.68 -6.76 -4.85
C VAL A 255 -21.13 -6.53 -4.45
N ASP A 256 -21.96 -7.57 -4.51
CA ASP A 256 -23.35 -7.53 -4.07
C ASP A 256 -23.64 -8.60 -2.99
N LYS A 257 -24.90 -8.66 -2.55
CA LYS A 257 -25.37 -9.56 -1.47
C LYS A 257 -26.10 -10.80 -1.98
N THR A 258 -25.92 -11.15 -3.24
CA THR A 258 -26.59 -12.30 -3.85
C THR A 258 -25.76 -13.58 -3.66
N LEU A 259 -26.29 -14.71 -4.16
CA LEU A 259 -25.56 -15.98 -4.17
C LEU A 259 -24.34 -15.97 -5.12
N ILE A 260 -24.22 -14.96 -5.99
CA ILE A 260 -23.13 -14.80 -6.95
C ILE A 260 -22.61 -13.37 -6.75
N PRO A 261 -21.86 -13.10 -5.67
CA PRO A 261 -21.66 -11.75 -5.18
C PRO A 261 -20.69 -10.92 -6.03
N TYR A 262 -19.87 -11.54 -6.89
CA TYR A 262 -18.76 -10.87 -7.53
C TYR A 262 -18.99 -10.62 -9.01
N GLY A 263 -19.18 -9.35 -9.38
CA GLY A 263 -19.01 -8.91 -10.75
C GLY A 263 -17.53 -8.93 -11.11
N ILE A 264 -17.20 -9.42 -12.30
CA ILE A 264 -15.81 -9.56 -12.74
C ILE A 264 -15.54 -8.88 -14.09
N LYS A 265 -14.39 -8.21 -14.16
CA LYS A 265 -13.79 -7.66 -15.38
C LYS A 265 -12.53 -8.43 -15.75
N ASN A 266 -12.21 -8.50 -17.04
CA ASN A 266 -10.89 -8.91 -17.46
C ASN A 266 -9.86 -7.79 -17.18
N LEU A 267 -8.58 -8.08 -17.33
CA LEU A 267 -7.52 -7.10 -17.12
C LEU A 267 -7.53 -5.94 -18.14
N ASN A 268 -8.27 -6.06 -19.25
CA ASN A 268 -8.51 -4.96 -20.19
C ASN A 268 -9.67 -4.05 -19.76
N GLY A 269 -10.33 -4.35 -18.64
CA GLY A 269 -11.44 -3.57 -18.10
C GLY A 269 -12.83 -3.92 -18.67
N GLU A 270 -12.92 -4.94 -19.53
CA GLU A 270 -14.19 -5.41 -20.08
C GLU A 270 -14.94 -6.27 -19.06
N GLU A 271 -16.25 -6.05 -18.93
CA GLU A 271 -17.10 -6.87 -18.05
C GLU A 271 -17.33 -8.23 -18.68
N ILE A 272 -16.92 -9.28 -17.96
CA ILE A 272 -16.90 -10.66 -18.48
C ILE A 272 -17.83 -11.61 -17.74
N GLY A 273 -18.51 -11.15 -16.68
CA GLY A 273 -19.58 -11.90 -16.05
C GLY A 273 -19.61 -11.77 -14.53
N TRP A 274 -20.12 -12.82 -13.88
CA TRP A 274 -20.30 -12.90 -12.43
C TRP A 274 -19.81 -14.24 -11.90
N ALA A 275 -19.23 -14.23 -10.69
CA ALA A 275 -18.63 -15.40 -10.06
C ALA A 275 -19.11 -15.59 -8.59
N PRO A 276 -19.41 -16.83 -8.18
CA PRO A 276 -19.60 -17.20 -6.78
C PRO A 276 -18.32 -17.06 -5.95
N LYS A 277 -18.45 -17.01 -4.62
CA LYS A 277 -17.30 -16.94 -3.71
C LYS A 277 -16.32 -18.08 -3.89
N ASP A 278 -16.82 -19.31 -4.03
CA ASP A 278 -15.97 -20.50 -4.10
C ASP A 278 -15.30 -20.69 -5.48
N HIS A 279 -15.52 -19.77 -6.42
CA HIS A 279 -14.92 -19.82 -7.77
C HIS A 279 -13.73 -18.88 -7.90
N LEU A 280 -13.44 -18.06 -6.88
CA LEU A 280 -12.40 -17.06 -6.90
C LEU A 280 -11.49 -17.26 -5.69
N VAL A 281 -10.20 -17.12 -5.93
CA VAL A 281 -9.17 -17.03 -4.88
C VAL A 281 -8.44 -15.72 -5.08
N LYS A 282 -8.11 -15.01 -4.00
CA LYS A 282 -7.34 -13.76 -4.10
C LYS A 282 -6.02 -14.01 -4.83
N ALA A 283 -5.75 -13.21 -5.86
CA ALA A 283 -4.51 -13.31 -6.63
C ALA A 283 -3.36 -12.65 -5.88
N THR A 284 -2.16 -13.20 -6.00
CA THR A 284 -0.93 -12.58 -5.51
C THR A 284 -0.44 -11.49 -6.45
N ASP A 285 0.32 -10.52 -5.95
CA ASP A 285 0.88 -9.43 -6.78
C ASP A 285 1.75 -9.97 -7.94
N ALA A 286 2.45 -11.09 -7.71
CA ALA A 286 3.23 -11.76 -8.74
C ALA A 286 2.36 -12.36 -9.85
N GLU A 287 1.29 -13.08 -9.51
CA GLU A 287 0.33 -13.62 -10.49
C GLU A 287 -0.34 -12.49 -11.29
N VAL A 288 -0.69 -11.38 -10.63
CA VAL A 288 -1.26 -10.19 -11.27
C VAL A 288 -0.27 -9.57 -12.24
N LEU A 289 1.00 -9.41 -11.83
CA LEU A 289 2.05 -8.86 -12.68
C LEU A 289 2.29 -9.73 -13.91
N GLU A 290 2.43 -11.06 -13.74
CA GLU A 290 2.59 -12.00 -14.84
C GLU A 290 1.40 -11.92 -15.82
N ALA A 291 0.17 -11.89 -15.30
CA ALA A 291 -1.02 -11.78 -16.13
C ALA A 291 -1.06 -10.44 -16.88
N LYS A 292 -0.75 -9.32 -16.22
CA LYS A 292 -0.65 -8.01 -16.87
C LYS A 292 0.45 -8.02 -17.95
N GLN A 293 1.60 -8.60 -17.67
CA GLN A 293 2.73 -8.70 -18.62
C GLN A 293 2.31 -9.38 -19.92
N THR A 294 1.38 -10.34 -19.90
CA THR A 294 0.86 -10.97 -21.13
C THR A 294 0.10 -10.01 -22.04
N LEU A 295 -0.45 -8.91 -21.51
CA LEU A 295 -1.19 -7.89 -22.26
C LEU A 295 -0.28 -6.90 -22.99
N LEU A 296 1.03 -6.91 -22.70
CA LEU A 296 2.01 -6.11 -23.42
C LEU A 296 1.96 -6.44 -24.91
N LYS A 297 1.86 -5.38 -25.71
CA LYS A 297 1.76 -5.42 -27.16
C LYS A 297 2.53 -4.25 -27.77
N GLU A 298 2.85 -4.39 -29.05
CA GLU A 298 3.48 -3.33 -29.83
C GLU A 298 2.65 -2.03 -29.78
N GLY A 299 3.34 -0.90 -29.62
CA GLY A 299 2.72 0.41 -29.44
C GLY A 299 2.35 0.75 -27.99
N GLY A 300 2.40 -0.21 -27.06
CA GLY A 300 2.14 0.01 -25.64
C GLY A 300 3.30 0.65 -24.89
N PHE A 301 3.07 0.90 -23.61
CA PHE A 301 4.04 1.48 -22.68
C PHE A 301 4.30 0.52 -21.53
N ALA A 302 5.51 0.57 -20.99
CA ALA A 302 5.90 -0.21 -19.82
C ALA A 302 6.95 0.53 -19.00
N ARG A 303 7.01 0.20 -17.72
CA ARG A 303 8.07 0.59 -16.80
C ARG A 303 9.06 -0.57 -16.66
N VAL A 304 10.35 -0.26 -16.73
CA VAL A 304 11.42 -1.24 -16.48
C VAL A 304 11.50 -1.50 -14.98
N ILE A 305 11.43 -2.76 -14.55
CA ILE A 305 11.48 -3.14 -13.12
C ILE A 305 12.76 -3.88 -12.74
N SER A 306 13.43 -4.53 -13.70
CA SER A 306 14.65 -5.30 -13.51
C SER A 306 15.41 -5.44 -14.82
N ASN A 307 16.57 -6.11 -14.79
CA ASN A 307 17.36 -6.49 -15.97
C ASN A 307 17.70 -7.99 -15.95
N ASP A 308 17.15 -8.72 -14.98
CA ASP A 308 17.57 -10.07 -14.62
C ASP A 308 17.21 -11.05 -15.73
N ASN A 309 16.01 -10.93 -16.30
CA ASN A 309 15.56 -11.81 -17.37
C ASN A 309 16.26 -11.45 -18.68
N THR A 310 16.34 -10.17 -19.01
CA THR A 310 16.93 -9.62 -20.23
C THR A 310 18.38 -10.06 -20.40
N THR A 311 19.17 -9.97 -19.32
CA THR A 311 20.57 -10.40 -19.30
C THR A 311 20.74 -11.84 -19.80
N SER A 312 19.80 -12.73 -19.48
CA SER A 312 19.89 -14.14 -19.84
C SER A 312 19.60 -14.45 -21.32
N TYR A 313 18.85 -13.59 -22.03
CA TYR A 313 18.41 -13.84 -23.40
C TYR A 313 19.13 -12.98 -24.44
N CYS A 314 19.21 -11.67 -24.21
CA CYS A 314 19.67 -10.70 -25.22
C CYS A 314 20.81 -9.79 -24.73
N GLY A 315 21.36 -10.07 -23.54
CA GLY A 315 22.35 -9.23 -22.87
C GLY A 315 21.69 -8.10 -22.09
N ALA A 316 22.42 -7.54 -21.12
CA ALA A 316 21.90 -6.49 -20.26
C ALA A 316 21.47 -5.26 -21.07
N HIS A 317 20.29 -4.73 -20.79
CA HIS A 317 19.88 -3.43 -21.31
C HIS A 317 20.44 -2.29 -20.46
N ASP A 318 20.46 -1.08 -21.03
CA ASP A 318 21.00 0.12 -20.36
C ASP A 318 19.96 0.92 -19.57
N TYR A 319 18.71 0.45 -19.52
CA TYR A 319 17.67 1.12 -18.75
C TYR A 319 17.87 0.99 -17.24
N GLU A 320 17.71 2.12 -16.54
CA GLU A 320 17.56 2.14 -15.09
C GLU A 320 16.15 1.64 -14.69
N ALA A 321 16.06 0.91 -13.57
CA ALA A 321 14.77 0.51 -13.03
C ALA A 321 13.93 1.76 -12.71
N GLY A 322 12.65 1.73 -13.09
CA GLY A 322 11.74 2.88 -13.05
C GLY A 322 11.60 3.60 -14.39
N THR A 323 12.48 3.37 -15.37
CA THR A 323 12.39 4.03 -16.69
C THR A 323 11.11 3.61 -17.41
N VAL A 324 10.33 4.60 -17.87
CA VAL A 324 9.17 4.38 -18.73
C VAL A 324 9.61 4.36 -20.19
N ILE A 325 9.21 3.32 -20.92
CA ILE A 325 9.62 3.06 -22.31
C ILE A 325 8.43 2.70 -23.19
N LYS A 326 8.60 2.93 -24.49
CA LYS A 326 7.62 2.55 -25.52
C LYS A 326 8.04 1.24 -26.18
N LEU A 327 7.08 0.33 -26.32
CA LEU A 327 7.27 -0.96 -26.97
C LEU A 327 7.04 -0.81 -28.48
N THR A 328 8.04 -1.13 -29.29
CA THR A 328 8.00 -0.88 -30.75
C THR A 328 7.84 -2.13 -31.59
N TRP A 329 8.40 -3.25 -31.14
CA TRP A 329 8.33 -4.53 -31.85
C TRP A 329 8.46 -5.68 -30.85
N TYR A 330 7.76 -6.78 -31.08
CA TYR A 330 7.80 -7.97 -30.21
C TYR A 330 8.47 -9.16 -30.89
N ASP A 331 9.53 -9.70 -30.26
CA ASP A 331 10.10 -10.99 -30.62
C ASP A 331 9.45 -12.11 -29.81
N ALA A 332 8.67 -12.95 -30.48
CA ALA A 332 8.04 -14.11 -29.84
C ALA A 332 9.04 -15.23 -29.50
N ASN A 333 10.20 -15.31 -30.17
CA ASN A 333 11.17 -16.39 -29.92
C ASN A 333 11.89 -16.17 -28.59
N ASP A 334 12.26 -14.92 -28.33
CA ASP A 334 13.04 -14.53 -27.16
C ASP A 334 12.15 -13.91 -26.06
N ASN A 335 10.84 -13.78 -26.32
CA ASN A 335 9.87 -13.11 -25.43
C ASN A 335 10.34 -11.71 -25.02
N THR A 336 10.90 -10.96 -25.98
CA THR A 336 11.47 -9.62 -25.76
C THR A 336 10.76 -8.58 -26.61
N PHE A 337 10.79 -7.34 -26.14
CA PHE A 337 10.37 -6.19 -26.90
C PHE A 337 11.57 -5.36 -27.32
N LYS A 338 11.55 -4.88 -28.56
CA LYS A 338 12.36 -3.74 -28.97
C LYS A 338 11.70 -2.47 -28.45
N THR A 339 12.48 -1.58 -27.86
CA THR A 339 11.97 -0.44 -27.11
C THR A 339 12.66 0.87 -27.51
N THR A 340 12.00 1.97 -27.19
CA THR A 340 12.51 3.34 -27.34
C THR A 340 12.14 4.16 -26.11
N TYR A 341 12.91 5.22 -25.84
CA TYR A 341 12.50 6.24 -24.88
C TYR A 341 11.22 6.95 -25.34
N LEU A 342 10.48 7.55 -24.40
CA LEU A 342 9.25 8.30 -24.72
C LEU A 342 9.50 9.48 -25.66
N ASN A 343 10.64 10.16 -25.52
CA ASN A 343 11.07 11.25 -26.39
C ASN A 343 11.46 10.79 -27.81
N GLY A 344 11.38 9.50 -28.11
CA GLY A 344 11.70 8.90 -29.41
C GLY A 344 13.18 8.55 -29.59
N ASP A 345 14.02 8.83 -28.60
CA ASP A 345 15.44 8.44 -28.65
C ASP A 345 15.58 6.92 -28.60
N LYS A 346 16.64 6.44 -29.25
CA LYS A 346 16.96 5.03 -29.33
C LYS A 346 18.01 4.70 -28.28
N PRO A 347 17.78 3.69 -27.42
CA PRO A 347 18.81 3.18 -26.53
C PRO A 347 19.86 2.41 -27.34
N ASP A 348 21.05 2.27 -26.76
CA ASP A 348 22.13 1.46 -27.34
C ASP A 348 21.80 -0.05 -27.25
N ALA A 349 21.17 -0.49 -26.15
CA ALA A 349 20.60 -1.82 -25.98
C ALA A 349 19.04 -1.79 -25.93
N PRO A 350 18.34 -1.87 -27.07
CA PRO A 350 16.88 -1.64 -27.15
C PRO A 350 16.01 -2.83 -26.76
N TRP A 351 16.58 -3.98 -26.46
CA TRP A 351 15.82 -5.20 -26.22
C TRP A 351 15.60 -5.38 -24.73
N VAL A 352 14.34 -5.57 -24.33
CA VAL A 352 13.96 -5.83 -22.94
C VAL A 352 13.03 -7.03 -22.89
N HIS A 353 13.33 -8.00 -22.02
CA HIS A 353 12.50 -9.17 -21.84
C HIS A 353 11.17 -8.80 -21.18
N ARG A 354 10.06 -9.42 -21.60
CA ARG A 354 8.71 -9.12 -21.09
C ARG A 354 8.62 -9.16 -19.57
N ASN A 355 9.31 -10.10 -18.93
CA ASN A 355 9.28 -10.28 -17.47
C ASN A 355 10.03 -9.19 -16.68
N ASP A 356 10.84 -8.38 -17.35
CA ASP A 356 11.51 -7.21 -16.75
C ASP A 356 10.68 -5.93 -16.89
N LEU A 357 9.44 -6.05 -17.37
CA LEU A 357 8.54 -4.93 -17.65
C LEU A 357 7.29 -4.99 -16.79
N GLU A 358 6.87 -3.85 -16.30
CA GLU A 358 5.56 -3.64 -15.72
C GLU A 358 4.70 -2.84 -16.72
N PRO A 359 3.54 -3.36 -17.14
CA PRO A 359 2.69 -2.67 -18.11
C PRO A 359 2.14 -1.37 -17.56
N LEU A 360 2.08 -0.35 -18.43
CA LEU A 360 1.45 0.93 -18.14
C LEU A 360 0.41 1.26 -19.20
N THR A 361 -0.68 1.90 -18.76
CA THR A 361 -1.62 2.59 -19.64
C THR A 361 -0.97 3.85 -20.23
N ALA A 362 -1.58 4.41 -21.27
CA ALA A 362 -1.07 5.64 -21.88
C ALA A 362 -1.19 6.81 -20.89
N GLU A 363 -2.28 6.85 -20.14
CA GLU A 363 -2.58 7.87 -19.13
C GLU A 363 -1.57 7.81 -17.96
N GLU A 364 -1.24 6.61 -17.47
CA GLU A 364 -0.22 6.43 -16.44
C GLU A 364 1.17 6.85 -16.95
N ALA A 365 1.52 6.50 -18.19
CA ALA A 365 2.79 6.87 -18.79
C ALA A 365 2.94 8.41 -18.93
N GLU A 366 1.89 9.08 -19.42
CA GLU A 366 1.85 10.55 -19.52
C GLU A 366 1.91 11.22 -18.14
N HIS A 367 1.27 10.64 -17.12
CA HIS A 367 1.31 11.15 -15.75
C HIS A 367 2.72 11.10 -15.17
N ILE A 368 3.37 9.93 -15.26
CA ILE A 368 4.73 9.73 -14.76
C ILE A 368 5.71 10.67 -15.47
N GLU A 369 5.55 10.87 -16.78
CA GLU A 369 6.42 11.79 -17.53
C GLU A 369 6.29 13.24 -17.04
N ARG A 370 5.05 13.72 -16.82
CA ARG A 370 4.79 15.07 -16.31
C ARG A 370 5.40 15.27 -14.94
N GLU A 371 5.19 14.33 -14.02
CA GLU A 371 5.75 14.38 -12.67
C GLU A 371 7.28 14.37 -12.70
N ALA A 372 7.90 13.53 -13.54
CA ALA A 372 9.35 13.49 -13.71
C ALA A 372 9.90 14.81 -14.28
N GLU A 373 9.19 15.46 -15.21
CA GLU A 373 9.58 16.77 -15.75
C GLU A 373 9.49 17.87 -14.68
N GLU A 374 8.42 17.87 -13.87
CA GLU A 374 8.22 18.80 -12.76
C GLU A 374 9.28 18.61 -11.68
N GLU A 375 9.58 17.36 -11.28
CA GLU A 375 10.65 17.06 -10.33
C GLU A 375 12.02 17.49 -10.87
N LYS A 376 12.29 17.27 -12.15
CA LYS A 376 13.53 17.73 -12.79
C LYS A 376 13.65 19.25 -12.77
N LYS A 377 12.57 19.99 -13.05
CA LYS A 377 12.53 21.46 -12.95
C LYS A 377 12.76 21.92 -11.51
N ALA A 378 12.08 21.31 -10.54
CA ALA A 378 12.24 21.63 -9.12
C ALA A 378 13.66 21.35 -8.61
N LYS A 379 14.27 20.23 -9.01
CA LYS A 379 15.67 19.89 -8.66
C LYS A 379 16.67 20.86 -9.29
N ALA A 380 16.46 21.23 -10.56
CA ALA A 380 17.29 22.22 -11.23
C ALA A 380 17.19 23.59 -10.53
N GLU A 381 16.00 24.00 -10.11
CA GLU A 381 15.79 25.23 -9.35
C GLU A 381 16.47 25.17 -7.97
N ARG A 382 16.25 24.12 -7.18
CA ARG A 382 16.93 23.90 -5.90
C ARG A 382 18.45 23.97 -6.04
N THR A 383 19.00 23.44 -7.12
CA THR A 383 20.45 23.48 -7.40
C THR A 383 20.93 24.91 -7.64
N LYS A 384 20.19 25.73 -8.39
CA LYS A 384 20.51 27.16 -8.62
C LYS A 384 20.54 27.95 -7.32
N TRP A 385 19.53 27.78 -6.47
CA TRP A 385 19.43 28.47 -5.17
C TRP A 385 20.46 27.99 -4.16
N THR A 386 20.71 26.68 -4.09
CA THR A 386 21.77 26.10 -3.25
C THR A 386 23.16 26.63 -3.63
N ALA A 387 23.43 26.82 -4.93
CA ALA A 387 24.71 27.33 -5.41
C ALA A 387 25.03 28.75 -4.92
N ILE A 388 24.01 29.54 -4.57
CA ILE A 388 24.16 30.87 -3.98
C ILE A 388 23.95 30.87 -2.46
N GLY A 389 23.79 29.69 -1.85
CA GLY A 389 23.64 29.50 -0.40
C GLY A 389 22.30 30.00 0.15
N ARG A 390 21.20 29.82 -0.61
CA ARG A 390 19.87 30.31 -0.26
C ARG A 390 18.78 29.26 -0.44
N GLU A 391 17.64 29.47 0.22
CA GLU A 391 16.43 28.69 -0.01
C GLU A 391 15.77 29.07 -1.34
N VAL A 392 14.98 28.14 -1.90
CA VAL A 392 14.28 28.39 -3.17
C VAL A 392 13.31 29.55 -3.00
N GLY A 393 13.49 30.57 -3.86
CA GLY A 393 12.64 31.76 -3.87
C GLY A 393 13.06 32.85 -2.88
N GLU A 394 14.15 32.68 -2.12
CA GLU A 394 14.59 33.66 -1.12
C GLU A 394 15.22 34.92 -1.74
N ILE A 395 14.57 36.06 -1.58
CA ILE A 395 15.10 37.37 -2.01
C ILE A 395 15.60 38.15 -0.80
N LYS A 396 16.83 38.67 -0.90
CA LYS A 396 17.44 39.55 0.11
C LYS A 396 17.47 40.98 -0.38
N LYS A 397 17.42 41.91 0.57
CA LYS A 397 17.63 43.33 0.29
C LYS A 397 18.97 43.53 -0.44
N GLY A 398 18.93 44.25 -1.56
CA GLY A 398 20.09 44.53 -2.41
C GLY A 398 20.19 43.63 -3.64
N ASP A 399 19.40 42.56 -3.74
CA ASP A 399 19.37 41.72 -4.94
C ASP A 399 18.92 42.51 -6.16
N ILE A 400 19.52 42.21 -7.33
CA ILE A 400 19.00 42.68 -8.61
C ILE A 400 17.96 41.67 -9.09
N VAL A 401 16.73 42.14 -9.27
CA VAL A 401 15.58 41.31 -9.63
C VAL A 401 14.88 41.87 -10.85
N ARG A 402 14.17 41.02 -11.59
CA ARG A 402 13.31 41.42 -12.71
C ARG A 402 11.86 41.13 -12.39
N THR A 403 10.99 42.10 -12.62
CA THR A 403 9.55 42.00 -12.39
C THR A 403 8.93 41.00 -13.36
N THR A 404 8.21 39.99 -12.87
CA THR A 404 7.56 38.96 -13.69
C THR A 404 6.04 39.13 -13.77
N THR A 405 5.44 39.83 -12.80
CA THR A 405 4.00 40.12 -12.75
C THR A 405 3.74 41.60 -12.44
N VAL A 406 2.58 42.12 -12.87
CA VAL A 406 2.14 43.50 -12.57
C VAL A 406 1.23 43.58 -11.34
N ASP A 407 0.90 42.47 -10.69
CA ASP A 407 -0.13 42.43 -9.65
C ASP A 407 0.30 43.19 -8.40
N GLY A 408 -0.29 44.36 -8.19
CA GLY A 408 0.09 45.30 -7.13
C GLY A 408 1.35 46.12 -7.43
N SER A 409 1.93 45.95 -8.63
CA SER A 409 3.18 46.56 -9.05
C SER A 409 2.98 47.75 -10.00
N VAL A 410 3.62 48.88 -9.73
CA VAL A 410 3.74 49.99 -10.72
C VAL A 410 4.84 49.75 -11.76
N ASN A 411 5.68 48.74 -11.57
CA ASN A 411 6.74 48.38 -12.51
C ASN A 411 6.17 47.45 -13.60
N PRO A 412 6.36 47.78 -14.90
CA PRO A 412 6.01 46.86 -15.98
C PRO A 412 6.75 45.53 -15.88
N ILE A 413 6.13 44.45 -16.38
CA ILE A 413 6.82 43.16 -16.55
C ILE A 413 8.11 43.37 -17.37
N GLY A 414 9.19 42.74 -16.91
CA GLY A 414 10.53 42.89 -17.48
C GLY A 414 11.37 44.01 -16.86
N THR A 415 10.80 44.84 -15.98
CA THR A 415 11.56 45.89 -15.27
C THR A 415 12.63 45.27 -14.38
N ILE A 416 13.89 45.71 -14.54
CA ILE A 416 15.01 45.31 -13.68
C ILE A 416 15.23 46.39 -12.63
N GLY A 417 15.31 45.99 -11.36
CA GLY A 417 15.54 46.89 -10.23
C GLY A 417 16.17 46.16 -9.06
N TYR A 418 16.33 46.85 -7.93
CA TYR A 418 16.86 46.24 -6.72
C TYR A 418 15.76 45.93 -5.70
N ALA A 419 15.92 44.82 -4.99
CA ALA A 419 15.09 44.46 -3.86
C ALA A 419 15.35 45.42 -2.69
N ARG A 420 14.32 46.13 -2.25
CA ARG A 420 14.39 47.11 -1.16
C ARG A 420 14.38 46.44 0.21
N ARG A 421 13.78 45.26 0.32
CA ARG A 421 13.62 44.46 1.55
C ARG A 421 13.82 42.98 1.23
N ASN A 422 14.06 42.19 2.27
CA ASN A 422 13.96 40.74 2.14
C ASN A 422 12.51 40.36 1.80
N GLY A 423 12.34 39.30 1.03
CA GLY A 423 11.05 38.82 0.57
C GLY A 423 11.21 37.51 -0.20
N THR A 424 10.23 37.22 -1.05
CA THR A 424 10.27 36.03 -1.91
C THR A 424 10.12 36.42 -3.38
N VAL A 425 10.39 35.47 -4.28
CA VAL A 425 10.11 35.62 -5.73
C VAL A 425 8.63 35.90 -6.01
N GLU A 426 7.70 35.52 -5.13
CA GLU A 426 6.27 35.83 -5.31
C GLU A 426 5.90 37.20 -4.74
N SER A 427 6.63 37.65 -3.71
CA SER A 427 6.36 38.87 -2.96
C SER A 427 7.65 39.58 -2.59
N CYS A 428 8.18 40.35 -3.54
CA CYS A 428 9.38 41.14 -3.37
C CYS A 428 9.06 42.64 -3.42
N SER A 429 9.58 43.38 -2.44
CA SER A 429 9.55 44.84 -2.47
C SER A 429 10.65 45.36 -3.41
N THR A 430 10.28 45.88 -4.58
CA THR A 430 11.19 46.53 -5.53
C THR A 430 11.06 48.05 -5.47
N VAL A 431 12.06 48.76 -6.01
CA VAL A 431 11.95 50.21 -6.21
C VAL A 431 11.21 50.52 -7.49
N ALA A 432 10.26 51.45 -7.41
CA ALA A 432 9.45 51.88 -8.54
C ALA A 432 10.29 52.72 -9.52
N LEU A 433 10.09 52.53 -10.83
CA LEU A 433 10.73 53.36 -11.86
C LEU A 433 10.45 54.87 -11.70
N ASN A 434 9.30 55.23 -11.11
CA ASN A 434 8.82 56.61 -10.96
C ASN A 434 8.92 57.16 -9.50
N GLY A 435 9.70 56.53 -8.61
CA GLY A 435 9.96 57.10 -7.28
C GLY A 435 10.47 56.13 -6.20
N ASP A 436 10.72 56.67 -5.00
CA ASP A 436 11.28 55.92 -3.86
C ASP A 436 10.25 55.14 -3.02
N THR A 437 9.05 54.89 -3.56
CA THR A 437 8.01 54.11 -2.88
C THR A 437 8.23 52.62 -3.12
N GLY A 438 8.16 51.82 -2.05
CA GLY A 438 8.30 50.37 -2.13
C GLY A 438 7.08 49.77 -2.80
N ASN A 439 7.32 48.89 -3.76
CA ASN A 439 6.31 48.29 -4.60
C ASN A 439 6.41 46.77 -4.50
N TRP A 440 5.29 46.06 -4.38
CA TRP A 440 5.30 44.59 -4.25
C TRP A 440 5.03 43.96 -5.61
N SER A 441 5.84 42.99 -5.98
CA SER A 441 5.77 42.31 -7.26
C SER A 441 6.32 40.91 -7.13
N SER A 442 5.81 39.98 -7.95
CA SER A 442 6.56 38.77 -8.23
C SER A 442 7.75 39.11 -9.11
N VAL A 443 8.89 38.50 -8.83
CA VAL A 443 10.17 38.78 -9.44
C VAL A 443 10.96 37.49 -9.71
N GLU A 444 11.84 37.54 -10.68
CA GLU A 444 12.93 36.58 -10.83
C GLU A 444 14.25 37.20 -10.34
N LEU A 445 15.07 36.41 -9.65
CA LEU A 445 16.41 36.82 -9.24
C LEU A 445 17.34 36.87 -10.46
N ILE A 446 17.98 38.02 -10.69
CA ILE A 446 18.96 38.21 -11.78
C ILE A 446 20.38 38.11 -11.24
N VAL A 447 20.68 38.84 -10.17
CA VAL A 447 21.99 38.81 -9.49
C VAL A 447 21.78 38.87 -7.98
N PRO A 448 22.29 37.89 -7.21
CA PRO A 448 22.23 37.94 -5.75
C PRO A 448 23.20 39.00 -5.20
N VAL A 449 22.82 39.65 -4.09
CA VAL A 449 23.63 40.69 -3.43
C VAL A 449 25.03 40.20 -3.03
N GLU A 450 25.19 38.92 -2.70
CA GLU A 450 26.49 38.32 -2.37
C GLU A 450 27.46 38.24 -3.56
N GLN A 451 26.98 38.44 -4.79
CA GLN A 451 27.79 38.47 -6.00
C GLN A 451 28.02 39.89 -6.55
N LEU A 452 27.53 40.92 -5.85
CA LEU A 452 27.74 42.32 -6.23
C LEU A 452 29.10 42.83 -5.73
N PHE A 453 29.87 43.45 -6.63
CA PHE A 453 31.21 43.98 -6.35
C PHE A 453 31.22 45.18 -5.40
N ASP A 454 30.08 45.83 -5.24
CA ASP A 454 29.82 47.02 -4.44
C ASP A 454 29.50 46.72 -2.96
N THR A 455 29.58 45.45 -2.55
CA THR A 455 29.46 45.02 -1.13
C THR A 455 30.76 45.13 -0.33
N VAL A 456 31.87 45.56 -0.95
CA VAL A 456 33.12 45.87 -0.24
C VAL A 456 33.11 47.35 0.17
N GLY A 457 32.45 47.64 1.30
CA GLY A 457 32.39 48.98 1.92
C GLY A 457 32.51 48.90 3.43
#